data_AF-A0A2M8NJT0-F1
#
_entry.id   AF-A0A2M8NJT0-F1
#
_cell.length_a   1.000
_cell.length_b   1.000
_cell.length_c   1.000
_cell.angle_alpha   90.00
_cell.angle_beta   90.00
_cell.angle_gamma   90.00
#
_symmetry.space_group_name_H-M   'P 1'
#
loop_
_entity.id
_entity.type
_entity.pdbx_description
1 polymer ?
#
loop_
_entity_poly.entity_id
_entity_poly.type
_entity_poly.pdbx_seq_one_letter_code
_entity_poly.pdbx_strand_id
1 'polypeptide(L)'
;LGLVDLTEDAARLTAYGRGFLGLAAFPNPADPPDQIVIEEDGRLAISRRIARIDRFTAARFSEWLDTAHLAENTPYHYRITLASLEMAKNQSIAPDQITAFLQRTGGGVPEGVTRLLKLFTMAPVSSATVEAMWVLRTTSKATLDLFYETPSLRRFFGARLGDLAAALRADTIEQAAEAFREHGIKLDIVKR
;
A
#
# COMPACT_ATOMS: atom_id res chain seq x y z
N LEU A 1 10.91 31.78 -29.96
CA LEU A 1 9.98 32.49 -29.03
C LEU A 1 8.50 32.36 -29.43
N GLY A 2 8.15 31.96 -30.67
CA GLY A 2 6.73 31.72 -31.03
C GLY A 2 5.84 32.97 -31.05
N LEU A 3 6.45 34.16 -31.10
CA LEU A 3 5.76 35.46 -31.08
C LEU A 3 5.37 35.94 -32.48
N VAL A 4 5.98 35.37 -33.52
CA VAL A 4 5.78 35.75 -34.91
C VAL A 4 5.71 34.47 -35.75
N ASP A 5 4.70 34.38 -36.61
CA ASP A 5 4.67 33.41 -37.70
C ASP A 5 5.33 34.07 -38.92
N LEU A 6 6.25 33.34 -39.55
CA LEU A 6 6.91 33.76 -40.78
C LEU A 6 6.39 32.93 -41.95
N THR A 7 6.09 33.61 -43.05
CA THR A 7 5.85 33.03 -44.38
C THR A 7 6.91 33.57 -45.34
N GLU A 8 7.00 33.05 -46.57
CA GLU A 8 8.07 33.43 -47.53
C GLU A 8 8.24 34.95 -47.70
N ASP A 9 7.15 35.72 -47.76
CA ASP A 9 7.20 37.17 -47.98
C ASP A 9 6.54 38.02 -46.88
N ALA A 10 6.23 37.43 -45.70
CA ALA A 10 5.54 38.18 -44.66
C ALA A 10 5.79 37.63 -43.24
N ALA A 11 5.58 38.50 -42.26
CA ALA A 11 5.59 38.19 -40.85
C ALA A 11 4.28 38.65 -40.21
N ARG A 12 3.66 37.80 -39.39
CA ARG A 12 2.50 38.20 -38.58
C ARG A 12 2.72 37.86 -37.11
N LEU A 13 2.25 38.73 -36.22
CA LEU A 13 2.27 38.45 -34.80
C LEU A 13 1.32 37.30 -34.47
N THR A 14 1.79 36.32 -33.69
CA THR A 14 0.94 35.29 -33.11
C THR A 14 0.06 35.89 -32.00
N ALA A 15 -0.88 35.12 -31.45
CA ALA A 15 -1.69 35.59 -30.32
C ALA A 15 -0.81 35.95 -29.10
N TYR A 16 0.30 35.23 -28.88
CA TYR A 16 1.30 35.53 -27.87
C TYR A 16 2.14 36.76 -28.20
N GLY A 17 2.49 36.97 -29.48
CA GLY A 17 3.17 38.19 -29.93
C GLY A 17 2.34 39.46 -29.74
N ARG A 18 1.03 39.39 -30.03
CA ARG A 18 0.10 40.48 -29.76
C ARG A 18 -0.07 40.75 -28.27
N GLY A 19 -0.10 39.70 -27.46
CA GLY A 19 -0.08 39.77 -25.99
C GLY A 19 1.16 40.50 -25.46
N PHE A 20 2.33 40.12 -25.96
CA PHE A 20 3.62 40.69 -25.55
C PHE A 20 3.74 42.20 -25.86
N LEU A 21 3.20 42.64 -27.00
CA LEU A 21 3.21 44.04 -27.40
C LEU A 21 2.06 44.87 -26.79
N GLY A 22 1.24 44.28 -25.90
CA GLY A 22 0.08 44.96 -25.31
C GLY A 22 -1.04 45.27 -26.30
N LEU A 23 -0.99 44.69 -27.50
CA LEU A 23 -2.00 44.86 -28.55
C LEU A 23 -3.24 43.98 -28.32
N ALA A 24 -3.10 42.97 -27.45
CA ALA A 24 -4.19 42.12 -26.97
C ALA A 24 -3.86 41.60 -25.55
N ALA A 25 -4.83 41.01 -24.86
CA ALA A 25 -4.55 40.22 -23.68
C ALA A 25 -3.74 38.96 -24.06
N PHE A 26 -2.87 38.50 -23.16
CA PHE A 26 -2.17 37.23 -23.38
C PHE A 26 -3.18 36.07 -23.51
N PRO A 27 -2.98 35.15 -24.47
CA PRO A 27 -3.77 33.94 -24.54
C PRO A 27 -3.62 33.17 -23.23
N ASN A 28 -4.74 32.90 -22.56
CA ASN A 28 -4.79 32.00 -21.40
C ASN A 28 -5.63 30.77 -21.79
N PRO A 29 -5.09 29.86 -22.62
CA PRO A 29 -5.78 28.61 -22.88
C PRO A 29 -6.00 27.91 -21.53
N ALA A 30 -7.24 27.51 -21.25
CA ALA A 30 -7.49 26.66 -20.10
C ALA A 30 -6.67 25.37 -20.30
N ASP A 31 -5.78 25.07 -19.36
CA ASP A 31 -5.17 23.75 -19.32
C ASP A 31 -6.32 22.72 -19.32
N PRO A 32 -6.29 21.69 -20.18
CA PRO A 32 -7.26 20.61 -20.08
C PRO A 32 -7.20 20.09 -18.63
N PRO A 33 -8.35 19.86 -17.99
CA PRO A 33 -8.37 19.37 -16.61
C PRO A 33 -7.62 18.04 -16.59
N ASP A 34 -6.44 18.04 -15.98
CA ASP A 34 -5.66 16.82 -15.80
C ASP A 34 -6.51 15.82 -15.03
N GLN A 35 -6.61 14.61 -15.55
CA GLN A 35 -7.26 13.51 -14.88
C GLN A 35 -6.25 12.73 -14.05
N ILE A 36 -6.71 12.13 -12.95
CA ILE A 36 -5.93 11.15 -12.22
C ILE A 36 -5.78 9.92 -13.11
N VAL A 37 -4.54 9.49 -13.33
CA VAL A 37 -4.25 8.21 -13.99
C VAL A 37 -4.36 7.11 -12.94
N ILE A 38 -5.20 6.13 -13.22
CA ILE A 38 -5.49 5.00 -12.33
C ILE A 38 -5.04 3.73 -13.05
N GLU A 39 -4.09 3.02 -12.47
CA GLU A 39 -3.58 1.76 -13.02
C GLU A 39 -4.36 0.56 -12.47
N GLU A 40 -4.29 -0.56 -13.21
CA GLU A 40 -4.99 -1.81 -12.87
C GLU A 40 -4.59 -2.37 -11.50
N ASP A 41 -3.35 -2.13 -11.06
CA ASP A 41 -2.78 -2.60 -9.79
C ASP A 41 -3.11 -1.69 -8.59
N GLY A 42 -3.93 -0.64 -8.81
CA GLY A 42 -4.32 0.33 -7.80
C GLY A 42 -3.34 1.49 -7.61
N ARG A 43 -2.31 1.64 -8.45
CA ARG A 43 -1.48 2.86 -8.46
C ARG A 43 -2.27 4.06 -8.97
N LEU A 44 -2.07 5.21 -8.32
CA LEU A 44 -2.62 6.49 -8.73
C LEU A 44 -1.47 7.43 -9.07
N ALA A 45 -1.47 7.99 -10.26
CA ALA A 45 -0.57 9.07 -10.65
C ALA A 45 -1.37 10.38 -10.75
N ILE A 46 -1.08 11.32 -9.84
CA ILE A 46 -1.81 12.56 -9.67
C ILE A 46 -0.92 13.76 -9.97
N SER A 47 -1.21 14.46 -11.06
CA SER A 47 -0.49 15.66 -11.46
C SER A 47 -0.58 16.79 -10.42
N ARG A 48 0.44 17.65 -10.40
CA ARG A 48 0.43 18.89 -9.62
C ARG A 48 -0.62 19.90 -10.10
N ARG A 49 -1.05 19.79 -11.37
CA ARG A 49 -2.08 20.66 -11.96
C ARG A 49 -3.50 20.32 -11.49
N ILE A 50 -3.70 19.12 -10.92
CA ILE A 50 -4.98 18.71 -10.31
C ILE A 50 -5.26 19.58 -9.07
N ALA A 51 -6.54 19.74 -8.69
CA ALA A 51 -6.89 20.52 -7.51
C ALA A 51 -6.27 19.92 -6.24
N ARG A 52 -5.79 20.78 -5.34
CA ARG A 52 -5.20 20.35 -4.05
C ARG A 52 -6.17 19.51 -3.23
N ILE A 53 -7.47 19.81 -3.31
CA ILE A 53 -8.50 19.06 -2.60
C ILE A 53 -8.60 17.61 -3.09
N ASP A 54 -8.46 17.36 -4.39
CA ASP A 54 -8.52 16.01 -4.94
C ASP A 54 -7.25 15.22 -4.58
N ARG A 55 -6.07 15.85 -4.62
CA ARG A 55 -4.83 15.25 -4.09
C ARG A 55 -4.95 14.86 -2.61
N PHE A 56 -5.50 15.77 -1.81
CA PHE A 56 -5.70 15.52 -0.38
C PHE A 56 -6.70 14.38 -0.15
N THR A 57 -7.81 14.38 -0.88
CA THR A 57 -8.83 13.31 -0.82
C THR A 57 -8.23 11.96 -1.17
N ALA A 58 -7.45 11.87 -2.26
CA ALA A 58 -6.77 10.63 -2.67
C ALA A 58 -5.85 10.08 -1.57
N ALA A 59 -5.08 10.95 -0.91
CA ALA A 59 -4.19 10.57 0.18
C ALA A 59 -4.91 9.98 1.41
N ARG A 60 -6.23 10.17 1.57
CA ARG A 60 -6.97 9.65 2.73
C ARG A 60 -7.34 8.17 2.62
N PHE A 61 -7.29 7.61 1.42
CA PHE A 61 -7.63 6.20 1.16
C PHE A 61 -6.54 5.42 0.42
N SER A 62 -5.36 6.01 0.25
CA SER A 62 -4.22 5.41 -0.43
C SER A 62 -2.93 5.60 0.37
N GLU A 63 -1.97 4.73 0.15
CA GLU A 63 -0.60 4.85 0.65
C GLU A 63 0.21 5.77 -0.25
N TRP A 64 1.07 6.59 0.36
CA TRP A 64 2.03 7.40 -0.36
C TRP A 64 3.18 6.54 -0.90
N LEU A 65 3.52 6.70 -2.19
CA LEU A 65 4.71 6.09 -2.78
C LEU A 65 5.79 7.16 -2.99
N ASP A 66 5.57 8.07 -3.95
CA ASP A 66 6.58 9.03 -4.39
C ASP A 66 6.04 10.46 -4.50
N THR A 67 6.95 11.42 -4.33
CA THR A 67 6.64 12.86 -4.42
C THR A 67 6.71 13.33 -5.88
N ALA A 68 5.93 14.35 -6.22
CA ALA A 68 6.06 15.00 -7.52
C ALA A 68 7.34 15.86 -7.62
N HIS A 69 8.16 15.64 -8.64
CA HIS A 69 9.39 16.41 -8.89
C HIS A 69 9.17 17.47 -9.99
N LEU A 70 9.54 18.72 -9.69
CA LEU A 70 9.40 19.86 -10.62
C LEU A 70 10.34 19.78 -11.82
N ALA A 71 11.59 19.39 -11.58
CA ALA A 71 12.62 19.34 -12.63
C ALA A 71 12.34 18.23 -13.66
N GLU A 72 11.74 17.13 -13.21
CA GLU A 72 11.46 15.94 -14.01
C GLU A 72 9.99 15.85 -14.46
N ASN A 73 9.17 16.84 -14.06
CA ASN A 73 7.73 16.91 -14.32
C ASN A 73 6.97 15.62 -13.95
N THR A 74 7.35 14.97 -12.84
CA THR A 74 6.73 13.73 -12.39
C THR A 74 5.51 14.00 -11.47
N PRO A 75 4.47 13.16 -11.52
CA PRO A 75 3.28 13.31 -10.69
C PRO A 75 3.50 12.77 -9.26
N TYR A 76 2.53 12.97 -8.38
CA TYR A 76 2.48 12.27 -7.10
C TYR A 76 2.03 10.83 -7.33
N HIS A 77 2.70 9.87 -6.70
CA HIS A 77 2.33 8.47 -6.78
C HIS A 77 1.74 7.96 -5.47
N TYR A 78 0.60 7.31 -5.58
CA TYR A 78 -0.07 6.66 -4.46
C TYR A 78 -0.46 5.22 -4.83
N ARG A 79 -0.86 4.43 -3.84
CA ARG A 79 -1.38 3.08 -4.05
C ARG A 79 -2.60 2.78 -3.19
N ILE A 80 -3.63 2.23 -3.81
CA ILE A 80 -4.78 1.68 -3.09
C ILE A 80 -4.44 0.24 -2.67
N THR A 81 -4.47 -0.04 -1.38
CA THR A 81 -4.21 -1.35 -0.78
C THR A 81 -5.34 -1.72 0.18
N LEU A 82 -5.42 -2.97 0.63
CA LEU A 82 -6.38 -3.34 1.67
C LEU A 82 -6.12 -2.56 2.98
N ALA A 83 -4.84 -2.38 3.35
CA ALA A 83 -4.46 -1.61 4.53
C ALA A 83 -4.88 -0.13 4.42
N SER A 84 -4.69 0.50 3.25
CA SER A 84 -5.09 1.89 3.02
C SER A 84 -6.62 2.05 3.07
N LEU A 85 -7.38 1.04 2.62
CA LEU A 85 -8.83 1.02 2.72
C LEU A 85 -9.34 0.80 4.15
N GLU A 86 -8.65 -0.01 4.95
CA GLU A 86 -8.94 -0.12 6.40
C GLU A 86 -8.73 1.22 7.11
N MET A 87 -7.64 1.93 6.78
CA MET A 87 -7.40 3.29 7.28
C MET A 87 -8.48 4.27 6.81
N ALA A 88 -8.96 4.15 5.57
CA ALA A 88 -10.05 4.97 5.05
C ALA A 88 -11.36 4.72 5.81
N LYS A 89 -11.67 3.45 6.09
CA LYS A 89 -12.85 3.05 6.88
C LYS A 89 -12.82 3.65 8.30
N ASN A 90 -11.67 3.64 8.96
CA ASN A 90 -11.49 4.26 10.28
C ASN A 90 -11.69 5.79 10.25
N GLN A 91 -11.57 6.40 9.07
CA GLN A 91 -11.85 7.80 8.81
C GLN A 91 -13.27 8.06 8.29
N SER A 92 -14.16 7.06 8.37
CA SER A 92 -15.53 7.11 7.87
C SER A 92 -15.65 7.37 6.37
N ILE A 93 -14.68 6.89 5.58
CA ILE A 93 -14.70 6.96 4.12
C ILE A 93 -15.22 5.62 3.57
N ALA A 94 -16.39 5.65 2.94
CA ALA A 94 -17.02 4.45 2.40
C ALA A 94 -16.44 4.06 1.02
N PRO A 95 -16.39 2.76 0.67
CA PRO A 95 -15.93 2.30 -0.65
C PRO A 95 -16.69 2.93 -1.84
N ASP A 96 -17.98 3.21 -1.68
CA ASP A 96 -18.78 3.89 -2.71
C ASP A 96 -18.34 5.33 -2.93
N GLN A 97 -17.91 6.03 -1.87
CA GLN A 97 -17.36 7.39 -1.97
C GLN A 97 -16.01 7.39 -2.70
N ILE A 98 -15.18 6.38 -2.44
CA ILE A 98 -13.90 6.19 -3.14
C ILE A 98 -14.16 5.92 -4.62
N THR A 99 -15.11 5.02 -4.94
CA THR A 99 -15.49 4.71 -6.31
C THR A 99 -15.99 5.96 -7.05
N ALA A 100 -16.91 6.72 -6.44
CA ALA A 100 -17.43 7.96 -7.02
C ALA A 100 -16.34 9.02 -7.22
N PHE A 101 -15.40 9.13 -6.28
CA PHE A 101 -14.24 10.02 -6.42
C PHE A 101 -13.37 9.62 -7.61
N LEU A 102 -13.01 8.35 -7.73
CA LEU A 102 -12.16 7.85 -8.81
C LEU A 102 -12.84 7.97 -10.19
N GLN A 103 -14.15 7.74 -10.28
CA GLN A 103 -14.93 7.95 -11.50
C GLN A 103 -15.01 9.42 -11.92
N ARG A 104 -15.09 10.33 -10.95
CA ARG A 104 -15.16 11.78 -11.20
C ARG A 104 -13.81 12.37 -11.61
N THR A 105 -12.74 11.92 -10.97
CA THR A 105 -11.41 12.51 -11.09
C THR A 105 -10.50 11.78 -12.07
N GLY A 106 -10.78 10.52 -12.36
CA GLY A 106 -10.16 9.74 -13.42
C GLY A 106 -11.06 9.64 -14.65
N GLY A 107 -10.50 9.13 -15.75
CA GLY A 107 -11.24 8.80 -16.97
C GLY A 107 -12.02 7.47 -16.91
N GLY A 108 -12.15 6.89 -15.72
CA GLY A 108 -12.73 5.56 -15.48
C GLY A 108 -12.01 4.82 -14.36
N VAL A 109 -12.64 3.79 -13.80
CA VAL A 109 -12.05 2.94 -12.76
C VAL A 109 -11.70 1.58 -13.38
N PRO A 110 -10.43 1.15 -13.36
CA PRO A 110 -10.03 -0.15 -13.90
C PRO A 110 -10.69 -1.33 -13.16
N GLU A 111 -10.75 -2.50 -13.81
CA GLU A 111 -11.49 -3.65 -13.27
C GLU A 111 -10.84 -4.18 -11.98
N GLY A 112 -9.51 -4.22 -11.93
CA GLY A 112 -8.72 -4.63 -10.77
C GLY A 112 -9.01 -3.78 -9.54
N VAL A 113 -9.09 -2.46 -9.71
CA VAL A 113 -9.46 -1.54 -8.62
C VAL A 113 -10.91 -1.74 -8.18
N THR A 114 -11.82 -1.92 -9.14
CA THR A 114 -13.24 -2.23 -8.85
C THR A 114 -13.37 -3.53 -8.05
N ARG A 115 -12.61 -4.56 -8.42
CA ARG A 115 -12.58 -5.86 -7.73
C ARG A 115 -12.03 -5.71 -6.32
N LEU A 116 -10.94 -4.96 -6.15
CA LEU A 116 -10.33 -4.69 -4.84
C LEU A 116 -11.31 -3.98 -3.90
N LEU A 117 -12.04 -2.97 -4.38
CA LEU A 117 -13.06 -2.27 -3.59
C LEU A 117 -14.24 -3.19 -3.22
N LYS A 118 -14.68 -4.05 -4.14
CA LYS A 118 -15.74 -5.06 -3.87
C LYS A 118 -15.29 -6.10 -2.83
N LEU A 119 -14.07 -6.62 -2.96
CA LEU A 119 -13.50 -7.58 -2.02
C LEU A 119 -13.46 -7.01 -0.60
N PHE A 120 -13.06 -5.75 -0.46
CA PHE A 120 -13.03 -5.06 0.82
C PHE A 120 -14.42 -4.92 1.46
N THR A 121 -15.48 -4.72 0.67
CA THR A 121 -16.87 -4.64 1.16
C THR A 121 -17.43 -6.02 1.54
N MET A 122 -17.06 -7.07 0.81
CA MET A 122 -17.65 -8.41 0.98
C MET A 122 -16.95 -9.27 2.03
N ALA A 123 -15.65 -9.06 2.27
CA ALA A 123 -14.90 -9.90 3.16
C ALA A 123 -15.14 -9.52 4.63
N PRO A 124 -15.53 -10.44 5.54
CA PRO A 124 -15.00 -10.36 6.89
C PRO A 124 -13.47 -10.38 6.72
N VAL A 125 -12.79 -9.31 7.14
CA VAL A 125 -11.34 -9.10 6.98
C VAL A 125 -10.64 -10.42 7.24
N SER A 126 -10.23 -11.11 6.17
CA SER A 126 -9.51 -12.37 6.27
C SER A 126 -8.11 -11.99 6.71
N SER A 127 -7.93 -11.85 8.02
CA SER A 127 -6.67 -11.49 8.62
C SER A 127 -5.81 -12.73 8.75
N ALA A 128 -4.55 -12.61 8.30
CA ALA A 128 -3.52 -13.60 8.52
C ALA A 128 -2.39 -12.92 9.28
N THR A 129 -1.98 -13.51 10.41
CA THR A 129 -0.85 -13.01 11.20
C THR A 129 0.36 -13.89 10.91
N VAL A 130 1.50 -13.26 10.67
CA VAL A 130 2.80 -13.93 10.55
C VAL A 130 3.61 -13.63 11.80
N GLU A 131 4.06 -14.68 12.50
CA GLU A 131 4.86 -14.56 13.71
C GLU A 131 6.15 -15.38 13.58
N ALA A 132 7.26 -14.83 14.08
CA ALA A 132 8.51 -15.57 14.19
C ALA A 132 8.44 -16.53 15.38
N MET A 133 8.77 -17.81 15.16
CA MET A 133 8.76 -18.84 16.18
C MET A 133 9.83 -19.90 15.94
N TRP A 134 10.25 -20.58 17.00
CA TRP A 134 11.05 -21.79 16.90
C TRP A 134 10.12 -23.00 16.73
N VAL A 135 10.53 -23.97 15.91
CA VAL A 135 9.79 -25.22 15.77
C VAL A 135 10.54 -26.33 16.51
N LEU A 136 9.96 -26.81 17.60
CA LEU A 136 10.44 -28.00 18.29
C LEU A 136 9.87 -29.24 17.61
N ARG A 137 10.75 -30.16 17.23
CA ARG A 137 10.37 -31.47 16.66
C ARG A 137 10.79 -32.57 17.62
N THR A 138 9.90 -33.53 17.85
CA THR A 138 10.16 -34.73 18.67
C THR A 138 10.12 -35.99 17.80
N THR A 139 10.63 -37.09 18.35
CA THR A 139 10.61 -38.40 17.70
C THR A 139 9.30 -39.16 17.93
N SER A 140 8.50 -38.75 18.92
CA SER A 140 7.23 -39.42 19.23
C SER A 140 6.18 -38.44 19.77
N LYS A 141 4.90 -38.78 19.55
CA LYS A 141 3.75 -38.04 20.08
C LYS A 141 3.75 -38.04 21.60
N ALA A 142 4.05 -39.18 22.22
CA ALA A 142 4.10 -39.33 23.67
C ALA A 142 5.12 -38.38 24.31
N THR A 143 6.29 -38.19 23.68
CA THR A 143 7.29 -37.22 24.13
C THR A 143 6.76 -35.79 24.10
N LEU A 144 6.07 -35.41 23.02
CA LEU A 144 5.50 -34.07 22.91
C LEU A 144 4.36 -33.85 23.91
N ASP A 145 3.52 -34.86 24.13
CA ASP A 145 2.45 -34.82 25.12
C ASP A 145 3.02 -34.62 26.54
N LEU A 146 4.07 -35.36 26.91
CA LEU A 146 4.78 -35.18 28.18
C LEU A 146 5.28 -33.74 28.39
N PHE A 147 5.78 -33.09 27.34
CA PHE A 147 6.24 -31.69 27.42
C PHE A 147 5.07 -30.73 27.66
N TYR A 148 3.92 -30.97 27.04
CA TYR A 148 2.70 -30.18 27.26
C TYR A 148 2.04 -30.44 28.62
N GLU A 149 2.23 -31.62 29.19
CA GLU A 149 1.74 -31.99 30.53
C GLU A 149 2.64 -31.47 31.65
N THR A 150 3.92 -31.23 31.37
CA THR A 150 4.89 -30.69 32.34
C THR A 150 4.76 -29.16 32.43
N PRO A 151 4.26 -28.58 33.54
CA PRO A 151 3.93 -27.15 33.59
C PRO A 151 5.11 -26.21 33.35
N SER A 152 6.31 -26.58 33.82
CA SER A 152 7.52 -25.76 33.65
C SER A 152 8.02 -25.70 32.20
N LEU A 153 7.67 -26.70 31.37
CA LEU A 153 7.96 -26.73 29.94
C LEU A 153 6.83 -26.12 29.12
N ARG A 154 5.58 -26.46 29.46
CA ARG A 154 4.36 -26.01 28.78
C ARG A 154 4.31 -24.50 28.54
N ARG A 155 4.80 -23.69 29.49
CA ARG A 155 4.79 -22.22 29.40
C ARG A 155 5.54 -21.64 28.18
N PHE A 156 6.47 -22.39 27.60
CA PHE A 156 7.27 -21.96 26.45
C PHE A 156 6.60 -22.29 25.10
N PHE A 157 5.58 -23.15 25.12
CA PHE A 157 4.87 -23.57 23.93
C PHE A 157 3.78 -22.59 23.53
N GLY A 158 3.67 -22.37 22.22
CA GLY A 158 2.52 -21.76 21.57
C GLY A 158 1.60 -22.82 20.96
N ALA A 159 1.23 -22.62 19.70
CA ALA A 159 0.39 -23.54 18.95
C ALA A 159 1.08 -24.89 18.70
N ARG A 160 0.31 -25.97 18.81
CA ARG A 160 0.75 -27.30 18.35
C ARG A 160 0.64 -27.35 16.82
N LEU A 161 1.74 -27.66 16.15
CA LEU A 161 1.83 -27.68 14.68
C LEU A 161 1.54 -29.07 14.10
N GLY A 162 1.49 -30.10 14.95
CA GLY A 162 1.11 -31.47 14.62
C GLY A 162 1.40 -32.44 15.77
N ASP A 163 1.33 -33.73 15.49
CA ASP A 163 1.56 -34.75 16.52
C ASP A 163 3.00 -34.80 17.04
N LEU A 164 3.97 -34.38 16.22
CA LEU A 164 5.41 -34.44 16.48
C LEU A 164 6.09 -33.07 16.49
N ALA A 165 5.33 -31.99 16.35
CA ALA A 165 5.88 -30.65 16.24
C ALA A 165 5.04 -29.60 16.97
N ALA A 166 5.71 -28.65 17.60
CA ALA A 166 5.07 -27.53 18.26
C ALA A 166 5.89 -26.26 18.15
N ALA A 167 5.19 -25.12 18.20
CA ALA A 167 5.79 -23.80 18.23
C ALA A 167 6.33 -23.50 19.63
N LEU A 168 7.56 -23.02 19.69
CA LEU A 168 8.17 -22.37 20.85
C LEU A 168 8.31 -20.87 20.55
N ARG A 169 8.07 -20.04 21.56
CA ARG A 169 8.17 -18.58 21.39
C ARG A 169 9.63 -18.17 21.12
N ALA A 170 9.82 -17.24 20.17
CA ALA A 170 11.16 -16.82 19.73
C ALA A 170 11.97 -16.11 20.83
N ASP A 171 11.29 -15.39 21.70
CA ASP A 171 11.83 -14.52 22.76
C ASP A 171 12.37 -15.27 23.99
N THR A 172 12.06 -16.56 24.13
CA THR A 172 12.29 -17.32 25.37
C THR A 172 13.08 -18.60 25.13
N ILE A 173 13.76 -18.73 24.00
CA ILE A 173 14.41 -19.99 23.61
C ILE A 173 15.55 -20.39 24.55
N GLU A 174 16.32 -19.43 25.09
CA GLU A 174 17.38 -19.70 26.06
C GLU A 174 16.81 -20.20 27.39
N GLN A 175 15.73 -19.60 27.86
CA GLN A 175 15.04 -20.01 29.09
C GLN A 175 14.36 -21.39 28.92
N ALA A 176 13.81 -21.65 27.73
CA ALA A 176 13.29 -22.96 27.39
C ALA A 176 14.43 -23.99 27.42
N ALA A 177 15.57 -23.72 26.77
CA ALA A 177 16.71 -24.64 26.77
C ALA A 177 17.23 -24.96 28.17
N GLU A 178 17.21 -24.01 29.10
CA GLU A 178 17.50 -24.26 30.53
C GLU A 178 16.48 -25.22 31.16
N ALA A 179 15.19 -24.91 31.05
CA ALA A 179 14.14 -25.73 31.66
C ALA A 179 14.07 -27.15 31.09
N PHE A 180 14.33 -27.31 29.78
CA PHE A 180 14.46 -28.64 29.17
C PHE A 180 15.67 -29.40 29.72
N ARG A 181 16.78 -28.72 29.97
CA ARG A 181 17.98 -29.32 30.55
C ARG A 181 17.77 -29.77 32.00
N GLU A 182 17.01 -29.02 32.79
CA GLU A 182 16.61 -29.42 34.16
C GLU A 182 15.83 -30.74 34.16
N HIS A 183 15.10 -31.03 33.08
CA HIS A 183 14.40 -32.30 32.84
C HIS A 183 15.21 -33.32 32.05
N GLY A 184 16.53 -33.12 31.90
CA GLY A 184 17.44 -34.05 31.24
C GLY A 184 17.32 -34.09 29.71
N ILE A 185 16.66 -33.10 29.09
CA ILE A 185 16.43 -33.04 27.65
C ILE A 185 17.33 -31.98 27.04
N LYS A 186 18.19 -32.37 26.11
CA LYS A 186 19.01 -31.44 25.33
C LYS A 186 18.24 -30.98 24.08
N LEU A 187 18.01 -29.67 23.96
CA LEU A 187 17.53 -29.07 22.71
C LEU A 187 18.71 -28.78 21.78
N ASP A 188 18.61 -29.24 20.53
CA ASP A 188 19.57 -28.89 19.47
C ASP A 188 19.02 -27.71 18.67
N ILE A 189 19.56 -26.52 18.90
CA ILE A 189 19.07 -25.26 18.33
C ILE A 189 19.77 -25.00 17.00
N VAL A 190 19.05 -25.27 15.91
CA VAL A 190 19.54 -25.03 14.54
C VAL A 190 18.95 -23.73 14.01
N LYS A 191 19.79 -22.68 13.88
CA LYS A 191 19.46 -21.46 13.11
C LYS A 191 19.47 -21.81 11.62
N ARG A 192 18.32 -21.77 10.96
CA ARG A 192 18.20 -21.87 9.50
C ARG A 192 17.87 -20.51 8.91
#